data_AF-A0A151I5P2-F1
#
_entry.id   AF-A0A151I5P2-F1
#
_cell.length_a   1.000
_cell.length_b   1.000
_cell.length_c   1.000
_cell.angle_alpha   90.00
_cell.angle_beta   90.00
_cell.angle_gamma   90.00
#
_symmetry.space_group_name_H-M   'P 1'
#
loop_
_entity.id
_entity.type
_entity.pdbx_description
1 polymer ?
#
loop_
_entity_poly.entity_id
_entity_poly.type
_entity_poly.pdbx_seq_one_letter_code
_entity_poly.pdbx_strand_id
1 'polypeptide(L)'
;MNFPDNPITVIHDASCHYVPHLLLFRMESLRIIQISYKTGSVIDVTVKLTAAHLGWFEFNLCPLETNKELETDKCFDMYPLPRADGKGYKYSIAINVAKDYTISLVLPKNVTCKQCVLRWHYHTGNTWGTCEDGTQRVGCGPQETFRSCADITITN
;
A
#
# COMPACT_ATOMS: atom_id res chain seq x y z
N MET A 1 -1.51 -26.19 5.40
CA MET A 1 -2.79 -25.82 4.79
C MET A 1 -2.47 -24.79 3.72
N ASN A 2 -2.59 -25.16 2.45
CA ASN A 2 -2.39 -24.24 1.35
C ASN A 2 -3.64 -23.37 1.25
N PHE A 3 -3.54 -22.12 1.70
CA PHE A 3 -4.52 -21.11 1.31
C PHE A 3 -4.34 -20.89 -0.20
N PRO A 4 -5.42 -20.86 -1.00
CA PRO A 4 -5.28 -20.55 -2.42
C PRO A 4 -4.56 -19.20 -2.56
N ASP A 5 -3.64 -19.11 -3.52
CA ASP A 5 -2.87 -17.91 -3.89
C ASP A 5 -3.80 -16.82 -4.44
N ASN A 6 -4.78 -16.40 -3.66
CA ASN A 6 -5.67 -15.32 -4.03
C ASN A 6 -4.90 -14.00 -3.83
N PRO A 7 -4.89 -13.11 -4.83
CA PRO A 7 -4.20 -11.85 -4.71
C PRO A 7 -4.76 -11.06 -3.53
N ILE A 8 -3.88 -10.42 -2.74
CA ILE A 8 -4.33 -9.51 -1.70
C ILE A 8 -5.15 -8.42 -2.35
N THR A 9 -6.34 -8.19 -1.82
CA THR A 9 -7.17 -7.09 -2.25
C THR A 9 -7.03 -5.93 -1.27
N VAL A 10 -6.56 -4.79 -1.76
CA VAL A 10 -6.61 -3.50 -1.04
C VAL A 10 -7.68 -2.63 -1.66
N ILE A 11 -8.42 -1.90 -0.84
CA ILE A 11 -9.59 -1.13 -1.26
C ILE A 11 -9.36 0.33 -0.87
N HIS A 12 -9.79 1.25 -1.74
CA HIS A 12 -9.66 2.69 -1.55
C HIS A 12 -10.20 3.23 -0.20
N ASP A 13 -11.13 2.52 0.44
CA ASP A 13 -11.77 2.93 1.71
C ASP A 13 -11.31 2.13 2.96
N ALA A 14 -10.34 1.22 2.82
CA ALA A 14 -9.84 0.46 3.95
C ALA A 14 -8.62 1.17 4.53
N SER A 15 -8.73 1.87 5.66
CA SER A 15 -7.61 2.59 6.28
C SER A 15 -6.61 1.66 6.98
N CYS A 16 -5.34 2.06 6.99
CA CYS A 16 -4.35 1.54 7.94
C CYS A 16 -4.75 1.85 9.40
N HIS A 17 -4.18 1.17 10.40
CA HIS A 17 -4.53 1.41 11.80
C HIS A 17 -4.17 2.82 12.29
N TYR A 18 -3.47 3.61 11.48
CA TYR A 18 -3.17 5.00 11.74
C TYR A 18 -4.36 5.90 11.41
N VAL A 19 -5.24 6.12 12.40
CA VAL A 19 -6.22 7.23 12.38
C VAL A 19 -5.60 8.39 13.15
N PRO A 20 -5.01 9.41 12.49
CA PRO A 20 -4.64 10.61 13.20
C PRO A 20 -5.94 11.35 13.49
N HIS A 21 -6.24 11.50 14.78
CA HIS A 21 -7.32 12.34 15.31
C HIS A 21 -8.72 11.69 15.37
N LEU A 22 -8.93 10.77 16.33
CA LEU A 22 -9.98 10.88 17.36
C LEU A 22 -9.97 9.64 18.28
N LEU A 23 -9.91 9.91 19.59
CA LEU A 23 -10.51 9.15 20.70
C LEU A 23 -10.49 7.61 20.66
N LEU A 24 -9.64 7.05 21.52
CA LEU A 24 -9.92 5.93 22.44
C LEU A 24 -11.16 5.08 22.14
N PHE A 25 -11.07 4.23 21.11
CA PHE A 25 -11.61 2.88 21.18
C PHE A 25 -10.57 1.95 20.54
N ARG A 26 -9.76 1.32 21.39
CA ARG A 26 -9.02 0.11 21.04
C ARG A 26 -10.06 -0.99 20.84
N MET A 27 -10.78 -0.95 19.71
CA MET A 27 -11.33 -2.17 19.16
C MET A 27 -10.10 -3.01 18.87
N GLU A 28 -9.93 -4.12 19.57
CA GLU A 28 -8.99 -5.16 19.18
C GLU A 28 -9.43 -5.61 17.79
N SER A 29 -9.00 -4.87 16.76
CA SER A 29 -9.05 -5.33 15.39
C SER A 29 -8.27 -6.63 15.43
N LEU A 30 -9.00 -7.74 15.40
CA LEU A 30 -8.41 -9.06 15.31
C LEU A 30 -7.57 -9.02 14.05
N ARG A 31 -6.25 -8.90 14.21
CA ARG A 31 -5.31 -8.94 13.09
C ARG A 31 -5.29 -10.37 12.56
N ILE A 32 -6.26 -10.64 11.70
CA ILE A 32 -6.38 -11.92 11.04
C ILE A 32 -5.41 -11.87 9.87
N ILE A 33 -4.31 -12.61 10.00
CA ILE A 33 -3.38 -12.83 8.89
C ILE A 33 -4.15 -13.54 7.78
N GLN A 34 -4.32 -12.87 6.65
CA GLN A 34 -5.12 -13.40 5.56
C GLN A 34 -4.33 -14.34 4.64
N ILE A 35 -3.00 -14.17 4.57
CA ILE A 35 -2.17 -14.86 3.58
C ILE A 35 -0.70 -14.95 4.00
N SER A 36 0.00 -15.95 3.47
CA SER A 36 1.42 -16.19 3.70
C SER A 36 2.16 -16.26 2.37
N TYR A 37 3.31 -15.60 2.29
CA TYR A 37 4.19 -15.60 1.12
C TYR A 37 5.60 -16.06 1.46
N LYS A 38 6.39 -16.37 0.43
CA LYS A 38 7.81 -16.65 0.58
C LYS A 38 8.63 -15.38 0.43
N THR A 39 9.69 -15.27 1.22
CA THR A 39 10.66 -14.19 1.10
C THR A 39 11.23 -14.14 -0.32
N GLY A 40 11.39 -12.93 -0.87
CA GLY A 40 11.86 -12.75 -2.25
C GLY A 40 10.88 -13.15 -3.37
N SER A 41 9.67 -13.64 -3.06
CA SER A 41 8.71 -14.01 -4.10
C SER A 41 8.09 -12.80 -4.78
N VAL A 42 7.58 -13.02 -6.00
CA VAL A 42 6.66 -12.08 -6.64
C VAL A 42 5.25 -12.37 -6.11
N ILE A 43 4.51 -11.32 -5.77
CA ILE A 43 3.13 -11.40 -5.32
C ILE A 43 2.24 -10.50 -6.17
N ASP A 44 0.98 -10.90 -6.37
CA ASP A 44 -0.01 -10.07 -7.03
C ASP A 44 -0.89 -9.37 -6.00
N VAL A 45 -0.99 -8.05 -6.13
CA VAL A 45 -1.88 -7.21 -5.31
C VAL A 45 -2.95 -6.61 -6.22
N THR A 46 -4.21 -6.78 -5.85
CA THR A 46 -5.35 -6.19 -6.54
C THR A 46 -5.83 -4.95 -5.79
N VAL A 47 -5.76 -3.80 -6.45
CA VAL A 47 -6.35 -2.55 -5.96
C VAL A 47 -7.73 -2.40 -6.57
N LYS A 48 -8.77 -2.37 -5.73
CA LYS A 48 -10.13 -2.01 -6.19
C LYS A 48 -10.28 -0.49 -6.16
N LEU A 49 -10.19 0.14 -7.33
CA LEU A 49 -10.27 1.59 -7.46
C LEU A 49 -11.62 2.02 -8.04
N THR A 50 -12.46 2.65 -7.23
CA THR A 50 -13.79 3.15 -7.65
C THR A 50 -13.73 4.56 -8.24
N ALA A 51 -12.72 5.36 -7.89
CA ALA A 51 -12.51 6.71 -8.40
C ALA A 51 -11.04 6.95 -8.77
N ALA A 52 -10.78 7.31 -10.02
CA ALA A 52 -9.44 7.45 -10.57
C ALA A 52 -9.02 8.93 -10.73
N HIS A 53 -8.38 9.47 -9.70
CA HIS A 53 -7.96 10.87 -9.56
C HIS A 53 -6.57 11.23 -10.14
N LEU A 54 -6.09 10.55 -11.20
CA LEU A 54 -4.73 10.71 -11.76
C LEU A 54 -3.61 10.40 -10.73
N GLY A 55 -2.36 10.27 -11.15
CA GLY A 55 -1.21 10.16 -10.23
C GLY A 55 -0.60 8.77 -10.25
N TRP A 56 -0.28 8.20 -9.09
CA TRP A 56 0.37 6.88 -9.03
C TRP A 56 0.14 6.13 -7.72
N PHE A 57 0.19 4.80 -7.81
CA PHE A 57 0.27 3.92 -6.66
C PHE A 57 1.72 3.62 -6.29
N GLU A 58 1.96 3.48 -4.99
CA GLU A 58 3.16 2.90 -4.40
C GLU A 58 2.76 1.83 -3.38
N PHE A 59 3.70 0.93 -3.14
CA PHE A 59 3.52 -0.15 -2.19
C PHE A 59 4.72 -0.23 -1.26
N ASN A 60 4.45 -0.42 0.02
CA ASN A 60 5.46 -0.57 1.05
C ASN A 60 5.13 -1.76 1.95
N LEU A 61 6.15 -2.28 2.60
CA LEU A 61 6.02 -3.29 3.62
C LEU A 61 6.47 -2.71 4.98
N CYS A 62 5.85 -3.15 6.06
CA CYS A 62 6.34 -2.92 7.40
C CYS A 62 6.36 -4.27 8.15
N PRO A 63 7.53 -4.92 8.30
CA PRO A 63 7.66 -6.08 9.16
C PRO A 63 7.58 -5.64 10.62
N LEU A 64 6.57 -6.12 11.35
CA LEU A 64 6.40 -5.81 12.77
C LEU A 64 7.16 -6.82 13.61
N GLU A 65 7.82 -6.35 14.66
CA GLU A 65 8.57 -7.23 15.58
C GLU A 65 7.60 -8.00 16.49
N THR A 66 6.48 -7.38 16.84
CA THR A 66 5.45 -7.98 17.69
C THR A 66 4.05 -7.66 17.18
N ASN A 67 3.08 -8.51 17.52
CA ASN A 67 1.66 -8.31 17.17
C ASN A 67 1.00 -7.12 17.90
N LYS A 68 1.71 -6.49 18.84
CA LYS A 68 1.24 -5.31 19.60
C LYS A 68 1.77 -4.00 19.02
N GLU A 69 2.76 -4.06 18.13
CA GLU A 69 3.34 -2.88 17.50
C GLU A 69 2.43 -2.33 16.40
N LEU A 70 2.39 -1.01 16.26
CA LEU A 70 1.71 -0.34 15.16
C LEU A 70 2.71 -0.02 14.07
N GLU A 71 2.28 -0.19 12.82
CA GLU A 71 3.04 0.27 11.67
C GLU A 71 3.28 1.79 11.74
N THR A 72 4.44 2.23 11.26
CA THR A 72 4.82 3.64 11.19
C THR A 72 5.26 3.99 9.79
N ASP A 73 5.13 5.26 9.39
CA ASP A 73 5.63 5.72 8.09
C ASP A 73 7.13 5.44 7.94
N LYS A 74 7.92 5.62 9.01
CA LYS A 74 9.34 5.26 9.04
C LYS A 74 9.59 3.78 8.73
N CYS A 75 8.74 2.88 9.22
CA CYS A 75 8.85 1.45 8.93
C CYS A 75 8.60 1.18 7.44
N PHE A 76 7.54 1.76 6.87
CA PHE A 76 7.20 1.60 5.46
C PHE A 76 8.27 2.15 4.52
N ASP A 77 8.88 3.27 4.88
CA ASP A 77 9.90 3.93 4.07
C ASP A 77 11.20 3.10 3.98
N MET A 78 11.44 2.19 4.92
CA MET A 78 12.57 1.26 4.88
C MET A 78 12.36 0.10 3.89
N TYR A 79 11.12 -0.25 3.57
CA TYR A 79 10.81 -1.41 2.71
C TYR A 79 9.83 -1.05 1.57
N PRO A 80 10.22 -0.17 0.64
CA PRO A 80 9.45 0.03 -0.59
C PRO A 80 9.48 -1.23 -1.47
N LEU A 81 8.33 -1.59 -2.05
CA LEU A 81 8.19 -2.78 -2.88
C LEU A 81 8.26 -2.40 -4.36
N PRO A 82 9.29 -2.87 -5.11
CA PRO A 82 9.37 -2.60 -6.54
C PRO A 82 8.38 -3.48 -7.31
N ARG A 83 7.96 -2.99 -8.47
CA ARG A 83 7.13 -3.75 -9.41
C ARG A 83 7.96 -4.86 -10.06
N ALA A 84 7.36 -6.03 -10.21
CA ALA A 84 8.01 -7.19 -10.82
C ALA A 84 8.27 -7.01 -12.32
N ASP A 85 7.59 -6.07 -12.98
CA ASP A 85 7.82 -5.73 -14.39
C ASP A 85 9.04 -4.82 -14.64
N GLY A 86 9.80 -4.49 -13.59
CA GLY A 86 11.04 -3.72 -13.70
C GLY A 86 10.83 -2.22 -13.94
N LYS A 87 9.60 -1.71 -13.91
CA LYS A 87 9.29 -0.28 -14.13
C LYS A 87 9.40 0.58 -12.86
N GLY A 88 10.18 0.14 -11.88
CA GLY A 88 10.41 0.83 -10.61
C GLY A 88 9.30 0.65 -9.59
N TYR A 89 9.06 1.68 -8.78
CA TYR A 89 8.19 1.61 -7.59
C TYR A 89 6.80 2.24 -7.80
N LYS A 90 6.66 3.09 -8.82
CA LYS A 90 5.43 3.84 -9.09
C LYS A 90 4.61 3.18 -10.17
N TYR A 91 3.32 2.98 -9.92
CA TYR A 91 2.35 2.54 -10.92
C TYR A 91 1.42 3.69 -11.30
N SER A 92 1.60 4.25 -12.50
CA SER A 92 0.84 5.43 -12.96
C SER A 92 -0.64 5.11 -13.18
N ILE A 93 -1.50 6.03 -12.75
CA ILE A 93 -2.95 5.97 -12.90
C ILE A 93 -3.41 7.11 -13.78
N ALA A 94 -4.17 6.77 -14.82
CA ALA A 94 -4.82 7.74 -15.69
C ALA A 94 -6.15 8.20 -15.08
N ILE A 95 -6.57 9.41 -15.43
CA ILE A 95 -7.84 9.98 -14.96
C ILE A 95 -9.04 9.16 -15.47
N ASN A 96 -10.07 9.01 -14.62
CA ASN A 96 -11.36 8.37 -14.95
C ASN A 96 -11.31 6.92 -15.42
N VAL A 97 -10.22 6.19 -15.12
CA VAL A 97 -10.13 4.73 -15.36
C VAL A 97 -10.37 3.98 -14.06
N ALA A 98 -11.61 3.97 -13.56
CA ALA A 98 -11.99 3.18 -12.39
C ALA A 98 -12.11 1.70 -12.78
N LYS A 99 -11.37 0.83 -12.08
CA LYS A 99 -11.35 -0.63 -12.27
C LYS A 99 -10.51 -1.29 -11.18
N ASP A 100 -10.47 -2.62 -11.25
CA ASP A 100 -9.53 -3.42 -10.47
C ASP A 100 -8.16 -3.42 -11.18
N TYR A 101 -7.11 -3.09 -10.42
CA TYR A 101 -5.73 -3.07 -10.88
C TYR A 101 -4.93 -4.17 -10.20
N THR A 102 -4.54 -5.21 -10.94
CA THR A 102 -3.62 -6.23 -10.44
C THR A 102 -2.19 -5.83 -10.77
N ILE A 103 -1.35 -5.71 -9.73
CA ILE A 103 0.03 -5.24 -9.81
C ILE A 103 0.93 -6.26 -9.13
N SER A 104 1.88 -6.79 -9.90
CA SER A 104 2.88 -7.74 -9.40
C SER A 104 4.03 -6.99 -8.71
N LEU A 105 4.34 -7.34 -7.47
CA LEU A 105 5.36 -6.73 -6.62
C LEU A 105 6.40 -7.76 -6.19
N VAL A 106 7.64 -7.32 -6.00
CA VAL A 106 8.72 -8.20 -5.49
C VAL A 106 8.87 -7.98 -3.98
N LEU A 107 8.69 -9.04 -3.20
CA LEU A 107 8.98 -8.99 -1.76
C LEU A 107 10.49 -8.91 -1.51
N PRO A 108 10.95 -8.22 -0.45
CA PRO A 108 12.36 -8.11 -0.13
C PRO A 108 12.97 -9.48 0.16
N LYS A 109 14.19 -9.70 -0.37
CA LYS A 109 14.99 -10.88 -0.05
C LYS A 109 15.48 -10.77 1.40
N ASN A 110 15.44 -11.87 2.14
CA ASN A 110 15.91 -11.97 3.53
C ASN A 110 15.06 -11.22 4.56
N VAL A 111 13.82 -10.86 4.21
CA VAL A 111 12.83 -10.38 5.19
C VAL A 111 11.82 -11.48 5.41
N THR A 112 11.63 -11.85 6.67
CA THR A 112 10.59 -12.75 7.14
C THR A 112 9.88 -12.11 8.32
N CYS A 113 8.58 -12.32 8.44
CA CYS A 113 7.78 -11.74 9.50
C CYS A 113 6.59 -12.64 9.80
N LYS A 114 6.30 -12.84 11.09
CA LYS A 114 5.04 -13.46 11.51
C LYS A 114 3.85 -12.55 11.25
N GLN A 115 4.10 -11.24 11.22
CA GLN A 115 3.11 -10.22 10.93
C GLN A 115 3.81 -9.06 10.23
N CYS A 116 3.45 -8.84 8.99
CA CYS A 116 3.83 -7.67 8.21
C CYS A 116 2.57 -6.91 7.83
N VAL A 117 2.70 -5.60 7.70
CA VAL A 117 1.67 -4.75 7.11
C VAL A 117 2.12 -4.37 5.70
N LEU A 118 1.35 -4.73 4.68
CA LEU A 118 1.52 -4.24 3.32
C LEU A 118 0.64 -3.00 3.15
N ARG A 119 1.25 -1.85 2.81
CA ARG A 119 0.55 -0.60 2.54
C ARG A 119 0.49 -0.33 1.05
N TRP A 120 -0.70 -0.09 0.54
CA TRP A 120 -0.93 0.62 -0.71
C TRP A 120 -1.09 2.11 -0.41
N HIS A 121 -0.41 2.94 -1.19
CA HIS A 121 -0.44 4.39 -1.07
C HIS A 121 -0.74 4.97 -2.45
N TYR A 122 -1.86 5.67 -2.57
CA TYR A 122 -2.23 6.37 -3.79
C TYR A 122 -2.00 7.86 -3.61
N HIS A 123 -1.08 8.39 -4.40
CA HIS A 123 -0.89 9.83 -4.56
C HIS A 123 -1.71 10.29 -5.76
N THR A 124 -2.76 11.09 -5.52
CA THR A 124 -3.56 11.63 -6.61
C THR A 124 -2.82 12.74 -7.35
N GLY A 125 -3.36 13.19 -8.48
CA GLY A 125 -2.74 14.24 -9.27
C GLY A 125 -3.72 15.18 -9.96
N ASN A 126 -5.01 15.14 -9.61
CA ASN A 126 -6.05 15.90 -10.29
C ASN A 126 -6.32 17.28 -9.68
N THR A 127 -5.65 17.64 -8.57
CA THR A 127 -5.83 18.95 -7.92
C THR A 127 -4.92 20.00 -8.55
N TRP A 128 -5.45 21.20 -8.79
CA TRP A 128 -4.68 22.36 -9.26
C TRP A 128 -3.87 22.97 -8.11
N GLY A 129 -2.60 23.30 -8.36
CA GLY A 129 -1.79 24.01 -7.38
C GLY A 129 -0.53 24.61 -7.98
N THR A 130 0.28 25.20 -7.10
CA THR A 130 1.54 25.85 -7.46
C THR A 130 2.69 24.84 -7.41
N CYS A 131 3.47 24.78 -8.49
CA CYS A 131 4.66 23.93 -8.59
C CYS A 131 5.90 24.63 -7.98
N GLU A 132 7.00 23.88 -7.84
CA GLU A 132 8.27 24.41 -7.34
C GLU A 132 8.84 25.56 -8.20
N ASP A 133 8.58 25.53 -9.51
CA ASP A 133 8.98 26.57 -10.46
C ASP A 133 8.09 27.83 -10.40
N GLY A 134 7.11 27.87 -9.49
CA GLY A 134 6.14 28.96 -9.35
C GLY A 134 5.01 28.94 -10.37
N THR A 135 5.03 28.03 -11.35
CA THR A 135 3.91 27.85 -12.29
C THR A 135 2.72 27.19 -11.61
N GLN A 136 1.54 27.33 -12.22
CA GLN A 136 0.34 26.67 -11.73
C GLN A 136 -0.19 25.68 -12.77
N ARG A 137 -0.41 24.45 -12.33
CA ARG A 137 -0.97 23.37 -13.17
C ARG A 137 -1.60 22.27 -12.30
N VAL A 138 -2.38 21.42 -12.95
CA VAL A 138 -2.93 20.19 -12.35
C VAL A 138 -1.79 19.27 -11.91
N GLY A 139 -1.91 18.69 -10.72
CA GLY A 139 -0.93 17.78 -10.12
C GLY A 139 0.20 18.47 -9.36
N CYS A 140 0.16 19.81 -9.24
CA CYS A 140 1.11 20.57 -8.42
C CYS A 140 0.50 20.99 -7.09
N GLY A 141 1.37 21.30 -6.12
CA GLY A 141 0.97 21.57 -4.75
C GLY A 141 0.44 20.31 -4.03
N PRO A 142 -0.18 20.48 -2.86
CA PRO A 142 -0.74 19.37 -2.09
C PRO A 142 -1.78 18.59 -2.91
N GLN A 143 -1.59 17.27 -2.98
CA GLN A 143 -2.54 16.34 -3.60
C GLN A 143 -3.20 15.49 -2.53
N GLU A 144 -4.40 15.00 -2.83
CA GLU A 144 -5.08 14.03 -1.98
C GLU A 144 -4.28 12.71 -1.95
N THR A 145 -4.30 12.03 -0.81
CA THR A 145 -3.63 10.74 -0.67
C THR A 145 -4.56 9.73 -0.02
N PHE A 146 -4.62 8.53 -0.58
CA PHE A 146 -5.34 7.40 0.01
C PHE A 146 -4.35 6.34 0.46
N ARG A 147 -4.62 5.71 1.59
CA ARG A 147 -3.77 4.64 2.14
C ARG A 147 -4.64 3.46 2.56
N SER A 148 -4.22 2.27 2.18
CA SER A 148 -4.82 1.03 2.66
C SER A 148 -3.77 0.04 3.09
N CYS A 149 -4.09 -0.76 4.11
CA CYS A 149 -3.19 -1.75 4.68
C CYS A 149 -3.80 -3.15 4.70
N ALA A 150 -2.95 -4.16 4.53
CA ALA A 150 -3.29 -5.57 4.67
C ALA A 150 -2.23 -6.30 5.52
N ASP A 151 -2.68 -7.13 6.47
CA ASP A 151 -1.80 -7.96 7.29
C ASP A 151 -1.41 -9.26 6.55
N ILE A 152 -0.10 -9.54 6.47
CA ILE A 152 0.47 -10.70 5.75
C ILE A 152 1.55 -11.39 6.58
N THR A 153 1.85 -12.64 6.24
CA THR A 153 3.02 -13.37 6.76
C THR A 153 4.05 -13.57 5.65
N ILE A 154 5.33 -13.46 5.98
CA ILE A 154 6.43 -13.82 5.07
C ILE A 154 7.30 -14.86 5.74
N THR A 155 7.41 -16.03 5.13
CA THR A 155 8.25 -17.15 5.57
C THR A 155 9.42 -17.37 4.60
N ASN A 156 10.35 -18.24 4.97
CA ASN A 156 11.33 -18.78 4.04
C ASN A 156 10.69 -19.74 3.02
#